data_AF-A0A1C5CS07-F1
#
_entry.id   AF-A0A1C5CS07-F1
#
_cell.length_a   1.000
_cell.length_b   1.000
_cell.length_c   1.000
_cell.angle_alpha   90.00
_cell.angle_beta   90.00
_cell.angle_gamma   90.00
#
_symmetry.space_group_name_H-M   'P 1'
#
loop_
_entity.id
_entity.type
_entity.pdbx_description
1 polymer ?
#
loop_
_entity_poly.entity_id
_entity_poly.type
_entity_poly.pdbx_seq_one_letter_code
_entity_poly.pdbx_strand_id
1 'polypeptide(L)'
;MIDPGLIGDSDGYVLGGAVQGVWRVGEDRKPTGEFVPDPRYGSPEDDFAELTESRHWLDRLGEQPAVAVHESIAGILEQAPGAVLEWVKILDAPRYLTGGRPQPGDADRMIVPRAAVGLSLALSVTSPGGRREVLQGVFSRVAVGLDRPGGRKDQVWFDLRAGRDRAEADLRERIHLVGRAPEPDTP
;
A
#
# COMPACT_ATOMS: atom_id res chain seq x y z
N MET A 1 -17.37 -15.66 -1.79
CA MET A 1 -16.88 -14.52 -0.99
C MET A 1 -17.25 -14.82 0.45
N ILE A 2 -16.30 -14.79 1.39
CA ILE A 2 -16.63 -14.92 2.82
C ILE A 2 -17.46 -13.69 3.18
N ASP A 3 -18.59 -13.90 3.87
CA ASP A 3 -19.41 -12.79 4.36
C ASP A 3 -18.60 -12.02 5.42
N PRO A 4 -18.28 -10.73 5.20
CA PRO A 4 -17.53 -9.93 6.16
C PRO A 4 -18.23 -9.84 7.53
N GLY A 5 -19.56 -9.95 7.58
CA GLY A 5 -20.33 -9.95 8.84
C GLY A 5 -20.12 -11.21 9.70
N LEU A 6 -19.45 -12.23 9.17
CA LEU A 6 -19.07 -13.44 9.91
C LEU A 6 -17.61 -13.41 10.41
N ILE A 7 -16.87 -12.36 10.10
CA ILE A 7 -15.51 -12.16 10.61
C ILE A 7 -15.64 -11.51 11.99
N GLY A 8 -15.07 -12.14 13.03
CA GLY A 8 -15.18 -11.66 14.42
C GLY A 8 -14.53 -10.29 14.67
N ASP A 9 -13.71 -9.83 13.74
CA ASP A 9 -13.23 -8.46 13.62
C ASP A 9 -13.81 -7.88 12.32
N SER A 10 -14.67 -6.86 12.42
CA SER A 10 -15.28 -6.23 11.25
C SER A 10 -14.27 -5.54 10.34
N ASP A 11 -13.09 -5.21 10.88
CA ASP A 11 -11.94 -4.68 10.16
C ASP A 11 -10.88 -5.77 9.89
N GLY A 12 -11.23 -7.04 10.12
CA GLY A 12 -10.32 -8.17 9.99
C GLY A 12 -10.09 -8.55 8.53
N TYR A 13 -8.83 -8.49 8.08
CA TYR A 13 -8.44 -9.01 6.77
C TYR A 13 -8.29 -10.54 6.81
N VAL A 14 -9.11 -11.24 6.01
CA VAL A 14 -8.95 -12.68 5.79
C VAL A 14 -8.21 -12.91 4.48
N LEU A 15 -7.01 -13.48 4.60
CA LEU A 15 -6.18 -13.87 3.46
C LEU A 15 -6.85 -14.99 2.66
N GLY A 16 -7.09 -14.75 1.36
CA GLY A 16 -7.63 -15.79 0.48
C GLY A 16 -6.78 -17.07 0.47
N GLY A 17 -5.46 -16.96 0.47
CA GLY A 17 -4.54 -18.11 0.53
C GLY A 17 -4.46 -18.80 1.90
N ALA A 18 -5.03 -18.21 2.96
CA ALA A 18 -5.17 -18.87 4.25
C ALA A 18 -6.44 -19.72 4.34
N VAL A 19 -7.33 -19.64 3.34
CA VAL A 19 -8.55 -20.44 3.26
C VAL A 19 -8.22 -21.75 2.57
N GLN A 20 -8.37 -22.87 3.28
CA GLN A 20 -8.09 -24.20 2.72
C GLN A 20 -9.05 -24.60 1.59
N GLY A 21 -10.27 -24.09 1.64
CA GLY A 21 -11.33 -24.40 0.69
C GLY A 21 -12.70 -24.05 1.27
N VAL A 22 -13.74 -24.42 0.55
CA VAL A 22 -15.13 -24.15 0.92
C VAL A 22 -15.97 -25.42 0.81
N TRP A 23 -16.95 -25.56 1.70
CA TRP A 23 -17.99 -26.58 1.56
C TRP A 23 -19.11 -26.01 0.69
N ARG A 24 -19.53 -26.74 -0.34
CA ARG A 24 -20.66 -26.31 -1.17
C ARG A 24 -21.95 -26.34 -0.37
N VAL A 25 -22.79 -25.36 -0.65
CA VAL A 25 -24.13 -25.22 -0.06
C VAL A 25 -25.14 -25.41 -1.18
N GLY A 26 -26.11 -26.31 -0.98
CA GLY A 26 -27.17 -26.58 -1.93
C GLY A 26 -28.22 -25.46 -1.95
N GLU A 27 -29.18 -25.53 -2.89
CA GLU A 27 -30.30 -24.58 -2.98
C GLU A 27 -31.15 -24.54 -1.70
N ASP A 28 -31.15 -25.63 -0.93
CA ASP A 28 -31.80 -25.77 0.38
C ASP A 28 -31.05 -25.05 1.52
N ARG A 29 -29.94 -24.36 1.20
CA ARG A 29 -29.05 -23.65 2.13
C ARG A 29 -28.36 -24.57 3.14
N LYS A 30 -28.20 -25.85 2.84
CA LYS A 30 -27.45 -26.81 3.67
C LYS A 30 -26.13 -27.22 3.01
N PRO A 31 -25.11 -27.60 3.80
CA PRO A 31 -23.89 -28.17 3.26
C PRO A 31 -24.19 -29.45 2.47
N THR A 32 -23.69 -29.55 1.25
CA THR A 32 -23.87 -30.74 0.39
C THR A 32 -22.95 -31.89 0.79
N GLY A 33 -21.95 -31.63 1.64
CA GLY A 33 -20.87 -32.57 1.93
C GLY A 33 -19.77 -32.59 0.86
N GLU A 34 -19.86 -31.76 -0.17
CA GLU A 34 -18.78 -31.59 -1.16
C GLU A 34 -17.83 -30.48 -0.70
N PHE A 35 -16.57 -30.86 -0.42
CA PHE A 35 -15.49 -29.92 -0.15
C PHE A 35 -14.76 -29.55 -1.44
N VAL A 36 -14.60 -28.26 -1.68
CA VAL A 36 -13.87 -27.71 -2.83
C VAL A 36 -12.60 -27.05 -2.29
N PRO A 37 -11.39 -27.61 -2.52
CA PRO A 37 -10.15 -27.00 -2.08
C PRO A 37 -9.89 -25.68 -2.82
N ASP A 38 -9.32 -24.70 -2.14
CA ASP A 38 -8.81 -23.50 -2.79
C ASP A 38 -7.42 -23.82 -3.36
N PRO A 39 -7.20 -23.74 -4.69
CA PRO A 39 -5.89 -24.02 -5.28
C PRO A 39 -4.81 -23.01 -4.85
N ARG A 40 -5.20 -21.89 -4.24
CA ARG A 40 -4.30 -20.85 -3.73
C ARG A 40 -3.93 -21.06 -2.25
N TYR A 41 -4.44 -22.12 -1.61
CA TYR A 41 -4.12 -22.41 -0.23
C TYR A 41 -2.63 -22.69 -0.06
N GLY A 42 -1.99 -21.97 0.86
CA GLY A 42 -0.56 -22.08 1.11
C GLY A 42 -0.05 -21.02 2.08
N SER A 43 1.27 -20.93 2.23
CA SER A 43 1.89 -19.82 2.96
C SER A 43 1.56 -18.51 2.25
N PRO A 44 1.08 -17.48 2.97
CA PRO A 44 0.93 -16.16 2.40
C PRO A 44 2.27 -15.62 1.91
N GLU A 45 2.25 -15.05 0.71
CA GLU A 45 3.38 -14.37 0.07
C GLU A 45 3.00 -12.92 -0.25
N ASP A 46 4.00 -12.12 -0.60
CA ASP A 46 3.79 -10.78 -1.14
C ASP A 46 2.86 -10.80 -2.36
N ASP A 47 1.99 -9.80 -2.45
CA ASP A 47 1.14 -9.59 -3.61
C ASP A 47 1.11 -8.10 -3.98
N PHE A 48 1.87 -7.75 -5.01
CA PHE A 48 1.97 -6.41 -5.55
C PHE A 48 1.34 -6.26 -6.93
N ALA A 49 0.50 -7.22 -7.37
CA ALA A 49 -0.06 -7.22 -8.73
C ALA A 49 -0.78 -5.90 -9.07
N GLU A 50 -1.63 -5.40 -8.17
CA GLU A 50 -2.32 -4.11 -8.31
C GLU A 50 -1.36 -2.92 -8.49
N LEU A 51 -0.16 -2.99 -7.89
CA LEU A 51 0.88 -1.97 -8.04
C LEU A 51 1.65 -2.13 -9.36
N THR A 52 2.02 -3.36 -9.74
CA THR A 52 2.91 -3.60 -10.90
C THR A 52 2.17 -3.65 -12.23
N GLU A 53 0.89 -4.04 -12.24
CA GLU A 53 0.06 -4.06 -13.45
C GLU A 53 -0.46 -2.67 -13.83
N SER A 54 -0.48 -1.74 -12.87
CA SER A 54 -0.78 -0.33 -13.14
C SER A 54 0.29 0.26 -14.07
N ARG A 55 -0.12 0.67 -15.28
CA ARG A 55 0.78 1.29 -16.28
C ARG A 55 0.99 2.80 -16.08
N HIS A 56 0.64 3.32 -14.91
CA HIS A 56 0.81 4.73 -14.61
C HIS A 56 2.29 5.06 -14.33
N TRP A 57 2.56 6.33 -14.01
CA TRP A 57 3.85 7.03 -13.78
C TRP A 57 4.90 6.34 -12.86
N LEU A 58 4.68 5.07 -12.50
CA LEU A 58 5.45 4.18 -11.64
C LEU A 58 6.90 3.99 -12.04
N ASP A 59 7.28 4.21 -13.30
CA ASP A 59 8.69 4.27 -13.72
C ASP A 59 9.51 5.25 -12.86
N ARG A 60 8.85 6.21 -12.20
CA ARG A 60 9.49 7.16 -11.29
C ARG A 60 9.63 6.70 -9.84
N LEU A 61 8.97 5.62 -9.39
CA LEU A 61 9.24 5.03 -8.06
C LEU A 61 10.55 4.25 -8.01
N GLY A 62 11.07 3.85 -9.18
CA GLY A 62 12.27 3.02 -9.36
C GLY A 62 11.95 1.86 -10.30
N GLU A 63 12.99 1.16 -10.78
CA GLU A 63 12.84 0.02 -11.71
C GLU A 63 12.11 -1.19 -11.08
N GLN A 64 12.04 -1.26 -9.74
CA GLN A 64 11.40 -2.34 -8.99
C GLN A 64 10.45 -1.76 -7.93
N PRO A 65 9.22 -1.34 -8.30
CA PRO A 65 8.31 -0.66 -7.39
C PRO A 65 7.86 -1.54 -6.20
N ALA A 66 7.67 -2.85 -6.41
CA ALA A 66 7.32 -3.79 -5.36
C ALA A 66 8.41 -3.87 -4.27
N VAL A 67 9.67 -4.06 -4.69
CA VAL A 67 10.83 -4.09 -3.77
C VAL A 67 10.95 -2.78 -3.01
N ALA A 68 10.85 -1.64 -3.70
CA ALA A 68 10.96 -0.34 -3.08
C ALA A 68 9.87 -0.09 -2.00
N VAL A 69 8.64 -0.56 -2.23
CA VAL A 69 7.56 -0.46 -1.23
C VAL A 69 7.83 -1.39 -0.06
N HIS A 70 8.17 -2.65 -0.32
CA HIS A 70 8.47 -3.62 0.74
C HIS A 70 9.60 -3.12 1.65
N GLU A 71 10.73 -2.68 1.08
CA GLU A 71 11.86 -2.13 1.82
C GLU A 71 11.50 -0.85 2.58
N SER A 72 10.67 0.03 2.00
CA SER A 72 10.22 1.24 2.69
C SER A 72 9.38 0.92 3.94
N ILE A 73 8.48 -0.07 3.84
CA ILE A 73 7.69 -0.52 4.98
C ILE A 73 8.57 -1.21 6.02
N ALA A 74 9.49 -2.08 5.58
CA ALA A 74 10.45 -2.74 6.46
C ALA A 74 11.30 -1.72 7.23
N GLY A 75 11.83 -0.69 6.56
CA GLY A 75 12.61 0.38 7.20
C GLY A 75 11.80 1.23 8.19
N ILE A 76 10.50 1.43 7.96
CA ILE A 76 9.61 2.04 8.97
C ILE A 76 9.49 1.13 10.20
N LEU A 77 9.34 -0.18 9.98
CA LEU A 77 9.19 -1.16 11.07
C LEU A 77 10.45 -1.37 11.90
N GLU A 78 11.64 -1.02 11.39
CA GLU A 78 12.89 -1.02 12.18
C GLU A 78 12.80 -0.13 13.44
N GLN A 79 11.90 0.86 13.44
CA GLN A 79 11.62 1.69 14.62
C GLN A 79 10.96 0.91 15.77
N ALA A 80 10.47 -0.30 15.52
CA ALA A 80 9.99 -1.27 16.50
C ALA A 80 10.98 -2.46 16.58
N PRO A 81 11.98 -2.42 17.48
CA PRO A 81 13.07 -3.39 17.50
C PRO A 81 12.58 -4.84 17.64
N GLY A 82 12.95 -5.71 16.69
CA GLY A 82 12.56 -7.12 16.67
C GLY A 82 11.25 -7.41 15.91
N ALA A 83 10.60 -6.39 15.34
CA ALA A 83 9.51 -6.59 14.40
C ALA A 83 10.05 -7.14 13.08
N VAL A 84 9.39 -8.18 12.55
CA VAL A 84 9.74 -8.79 11.26
C VAL A 84 8.53 -8.70 10.34
N LEU A 85 8.69 -8.04 9.20
CA LEU A 85 7.72 -8.04 8.11
C LEU A 85 7.80 -9.37 7.36
N GLU A 86 6.69 -10.10 7.26
CA GLU A 86 6.67 -11.40 6.60
C GLU A 86 6.11 -11.35 5.19
N TRP A 87 5.04 -10.58 4.98
CA TRP A 87 4.44 -10.36 3.66
C TRP A 87 3.64 -9.05 3.65
N VAL A 88 3.45 -8.51 2.45
CA VAL A 88 2.64 -7.33 2.13
C VAL A 88 1.73 -7.64 0.93
N LYS A 89 0.46 -7.28 1.03
CA LYS A 89 -0.51 -7.38 -0.06
C LYS A 89 -1.15 -6.04 -0.35
N ILE A 90 -1.13 -5.63 -1.60
CA ILE A 90 -1.86 -4.45 -2.07
C ILE A 90 -3.32 -4.86 -2.26
N LEU A 91 -4.22 -4.21 -1.54
CA LEU A 91 -5.62 -4.61 -1.48
C LEU A 91 -6.43 -4.05 -2.64
N ASP A 92 -5.94 -2.97 -3.26
CA ASP A 92 -6.69 -2.17 -4.21
C ASP A 92 -5.77 -1.40 -5.16
N ALA A 93 -6.32 -1.04 -6.32
CA ALA A 93 -5.65 -0.16 -7.28
C ALA A 93 -5.05 1.09 -6.62
N PRO A 94 -3.76 1.38 -6.84
CA PRO A 94 -3.08 2.54 -6.27
C PRO A 94 -3.78 3.87 -6.59
N ARG A 95 -3.63 4.84 -5.68
CA ARG A 95 -4.01 6.24 -5.92
C ARG A 95 -2.78 7.05 -6.28
N TYR A 96 -2.87 7.85 -7.33
CA TYR A 96 -1.76 8.68 -7.81
C TYR A 96 -2.14 10.14 -7.77
N LEU A 97 -1.16 10.99 -7.47
CA LEU A 97 -1.28 12.43 -7.58
C LEU A 97 -0.01 12.98 -8.22
N THR A 98 -0.15 13.79 -9.26
CA THR A 98 0.97 14.48 -9.90
C THR A 98 0.76 15.98 -9.83
N GLY A 99 1.81 16.71 -9.46
CA GLY A 99 1.82 18.16 -9.52
C GLY A 99 2.60 18.59 -10.74
N GLY A 100 1.95 19.31 -11.66
CA GLY A 100 2.53 19.79 -12.90
C GLY A 100 2.50 21.31 -13.03
N ARG A 101 3.41 21.84 -13.83
CA ARG A 101 3.38 23.23 -14.32
C ARG A 101 3.68 23.26 -15.82
N PRO A 102 3.13 24.20 -16.59
CA PRO A 102 3.48 24.35 -17.99
C PRO A 102 4.98 24.59 -18.18
N GLN A 103 5.54 24.05 -19.28
CA GLN A 103 6.91 24.35 -19.68
C GLN A 103 6.97 25.77 -20.26
N PRO A 104 7.89 26.64 -19.80
CA PRO A 104 8.06 27.95 -20.41
C PRO A 104 8.44 27.82 -21.88
N GLY A 105 7.70 28.51 -22.77
CA GLY A 105 7.94 28.49 -24.22
C GLY A 105 7.32 27.32 -24.98
N ASP A 106 6.64 26.39 -24.31
CA ASP A 106 5.91 25.27 -24.95
C ASP A 106 4.69 24.90 -24.09
N ALA A 107 3.52 25.40 -24.47
CA ALA A 107 2.28 25.21 -23.70
C ALA A 107 1.74 23.77 -23.75
N ASP A 108 2.19 22.97 -24.72
CA ASP A 108 1.78 21.58 -24.88
C ASP A 108 2.63 20.61 -24.04
N ARG A 109 3.66 21.13 -23.36
CA ARG A 109 4.52 20.36 -22.46
C ARG A 109 4.33 20.73 -21.01
N MET A 110 4.35 19.70 -20.16
CA MET A 110 4.22 19.84 -18.72
C MET A 110 5.50 19.36 -18.01
N ILE A 111 6.01 20.21 -17.13
CA ILE A 111 7.07 19.84 -16.18
C ILE A 111 6.39 19.27 -14.94
N VAL A 112 6.79 18.07 -14.52
CA VAL A 112 6.26 17.43 -13.30
C VAL A 112 7.33 17.45 -12.22
N PRO A 113 7.33 18.48 -11.35
CA PRO A 113 8.28 18.58 -10.23
C PRO A 113 7.98 17.61 -9.09
N ARG A 114 6.76 17.04 -9.01
CA ARG A 114 6.35 16.17 -7.91
C ARG A 114 5.33 15.12 -8.32
N ALA A 115 5.40 13.96 -7.66
CA ALA A 115 4.47 12.87 -7.81
C ALA A 115 4.27 12.17 -6.47
N ALA A 116 3.11 11.57 -6.27
CA ALA A 116 2.77 10.83 -5.08
C ALA A 116 1.96 9.58 -5.42
N VAL A 117 2.11 8.55 -4.59
CA VAL A 117 1.36 7.29 -4.67
C VAL A 117 0.87 6.92 -3.28
N GLY A 118 -0.36 6.42 -3.19
CA GLY A 118 -0.99 5.88 -1.99
C GLY A 118 -1.51 4.47 -2.26
N LEU A 119 -1.23 3.56 -1.34
CA LEU A 119 -1.49 2.13 -1.45
C LEU A 119 -2.27 1.68 -0.22
N SER A 120 -3.47 1.13 -0.43
CA SER A 120 -4.18 0.36 0.59
C SER A 120 -3.56 -1.02 0.65
N LEU A 121 -3.17 -1.48 1.84
CA LEU A 121 -2.46 -2.74 2.01
C LEU A 121 -2.85 -3.50 3.27
N ALA A 122 -2.59 -4.80 3.25
CA ALA A 122 -2.51 -5.64 4.43
C ALA A 122 -1.08 -6.19 4.55
N LEU A 123 -0.63 -6.45 5.77
CA LEU A 123 0.68 -7.04 6.02
C LEU A 123 0.66 -7.94 7.25
N SER A 124 1.59 -8.91 7.31
CA SER A 124 1.89 -9.66 8.53
C SER A 124 3.18 -9.17 9.14
N VAL A 125 3.11 -8.85 10.43
CA VAL A 125 4.28 -8.55 11.25
C VAL A 125 4.34 -9.53 12.41
N THR A 126 5.50 -10.13 12.59
CA THR A 126 5.83 -10.83 13.83
C THR A 126 6.45 -9.84 14.79
N SER A 127 5.75 -9.60 15.91
CA SER A 127 6.23 -8.74 16.99
C SER A 127 7.44 -9.36 17.71
N PRO A 128 8.21 -8.57 18.48
CA PRO A 128 9.40 -9.07 19.18
C PRO A 128 9.11 -10.20 20.18
N GLY A 129 7.87 -10.31 20.66
CA GLY A 129 7.41 -11.41 21.51
C GLY A 129 7.01 -12.68 20.74
N GLY A 130 7.27 -12.73 19.42
CA GLY A 130 6.92 -13.85 18.54
C GLY A 130 5.44 -13.93 18.15
N ARG A 131 4.61 -12.98 18.61
CA ARG A 131 3.20 -12.93 18.21
C ARG A 131 3.11 -12.34 16.81
N ARG A 132 2.50 -13.11 15.90
CA ARG A 132 2.12 -12.66 14.56
C ARG A 132 0.84 -11.82 14.62
N GLU A 133 0.84 -10.70 13.93
CA GLU A 133 -0.29 -9.80 13.78
C GLU A 133 -0.49 -9.46 12.31
N VAL A 134 -1.74 -9.52 11.84
CA VAL A 134 -2.12 -9.05 10.51
C VAL A 134 -2.68 -7.64 10.67
N LEU A 135 -2.06 -6.69 9.98
CA LEU A 135 -2.42 -5.27 10.04
C LEU A 135 -2.91 -4.81 8.68
N GLN A 136 -3.89 -3.92 8.68
CA GLN A 136 -4.27 -3.15 7.51
C GLN A 136 -3.82 -1.70 7.68
N GLY A 137 -3.59 -1.02 6.56
CA GLY A 137 -3.26 0.39 6.58
C GLY A 137 -3.03 0.97 5.19
N VAL A 138 -2.55 2.20 5.19
CA VAL A 138 -2.21 2.94 3.97
C VAL A 138 -0.74 3.26 3.97
N PHE A 139 -0.04 2.89 2.91
CA PHE A 139 1.30 3.39 2.61
C PHE A 139 1.21 4.56 1.64
N SER A 140 1.94 5.64 1.88
CA SER A 140 2.05 6.77 0.95
C SER A 140 3.51 7.10 0.70
N ARG A 141 3.84 7.42 -0.55
CA ARG A 141 5.15 7.95 -0.94
C ARG A 141 4.96 9.21 -1.77
N VAL A 142 5.69 10.25 -1.43
CA VAL A 142 5.76 11.51 -2.18
C VAL A 142 7.20 11.72 -2.62
N ALA A 143 7.39 12.01 -3.90
CA ALA A 143 8.66 12.41 -4.48
C ALA A 143 8.57 13.84 -5.05
N VAL A 144 9.53 14.69 -4.71
CA VAL A 144 9.65 16.07 -5.19
C VAL A 144 11.00 16.33 -5.83
N GLY A 145 11.14 17.43 -6.58
CA GLY A 145 12.37 17.77 -7.30
C GLY A 145 12.62 16.90 -8.52
N LEU A 146 11.56 16.26 -9.04
CA LEU A 146 11.64 15.35 -10.20
C LEU A 146 11.99 16.07 -11.52
N ASP A 147 11.96 17.39 -11.54
CA ASP A 147 12.34 18.24 -12.67
C ASP A 147 13.82 18.68 -12.64
N ARG A 148 14.56 18.32 -11.58
CA ARG A 148 15.96 18.71 -11.38
C ARG A 148 16.85 17.48 -11.18
N PRO A 149 17.87 17.25 -12.03
CA PRO A 149 18.84 16.18 -11.82
C PRO A 149 19.48 16.29 -10.43
N GLY A 150 19.50 15.19 -9.67
CA GLY A 150 20.04 15.15 -8.30
C GLY A 150 19.22 15.91 -7.24
N GLY A 151 18.12 16.56 -7.61
CA GLY A 151 17.25 17.31 -6.68
C GLY A 151 16.13 16.48 -6.05
N ARG A 152 16.06 15.19 -6.38
CA ARG A 152 15.00 14.29 -5.92
C ARG A 152 15.04 14.11 -4.41
N LYS A 153 13.89 14.30 -3.76
CA LYS A 153 13.66 13.96 -2.36
C LYS A 153 12.39 13.13 -2.25
N ASP A 154 12.45 12.09 -1.43
CA ASP A 154 11.33 11.19 -1.17
C ASP A 154 10.97 11.25 0.31
N GLN A 155 9.67 11.14 0.61
CA GLN A 155 9.18 10.92 1.96
C GLN A 155 8.08 9.87 1.91
N VAL A 156 8.06 9.00 2.92
CA VAL A 156 7.12 7.90 3.06
C VAL A 156 6.34 8.01 4.36
N TRP A 157 5.12 7.50 4.35
CA TRP A 157 4.25 7.35 5.51
C TRP A 157 3.62 5.98 5.50
N PHE A 158 3.38 5.44 6.69
CA PHE A 158 2.61 4.23 6.87
C PHE A 158 1.59 4.43 7.99
N ASP A 159 0.32 4.52 7.62
CA ASP A 159 -0.79 4.77 8.53
C ASP A 159 -1.52 3.47 8.85
N LEU A 160 -1.26 2.93 10.04
CA LEU A 160 -1.93 1.74 10.53
C LEU A 160 -3.42 2.00 10.77
N ARG A 161 -4.26 1.02 10.42
CA ARG A 161 -5.72 1.05 10.58
C ARG A 161 -6.40 2.21 9.84
N ALA A 162 -5.71 2.80 8.86
CA ALA A 162 -6.32 3.75 7.95
C ALA A 162 -7.13 3.01 6.87
N GLY A 163 -8.36 3.46 6.65
CA GLY A 163 -9.21 2.94 5.59
C GLY A 163 -8.80 3.44 4.20
N ARG A 164 -9.24 2.71 3.18
CA ARG A 164 -8.95 2.98 1.76
C ARG A 164 -9.26 4.42 1.32
N ASP A 165 -10.37 5.00 1.79
CA ASP A 165 -10.80 6.35 1.41
C ASP A 165 -9.82 7.44 1.86
N ARG A 166 -9.03 7.15 2.90
CA ARG A 166 -8.03 8.07 3.44
C ARG A 166 -6.80 8.18 2.56
N ALA A 167 -6.51 7.14 1.76
CA ALA A 167 -5.31 7.10 0.92
C ALA A 167 -5.24 8.25 -0.09
N GLU A 168 -6.36 8.65 -0.70
CA GLU A 168 -6.35 9.78 -1.63
C GLU A 168 -6.33 11.13 -0.91
N ALA A 169 -7.12 11.27 0.16
CA ALA A 169 -7.22 12.52 0.92
C ALA A 169 -5.85 12.93 1.49
N ASP A 170 -5.14 11.99 2.12
CA ASP A 170 -3.84 12.25 2.75
C ASP A 170 -2.77 12.59 1.70
N LEU A 171 -2.83 12.02 0.49
CA LEU A 171 -1.89 12.36 -0.59
C LEU A 171 -1.97 13.84 -1.00
N ARG A 172 -3.19 14.40 -1.05
CA ARG A 172 -3.40 15.81 -1.43
C ARG A 172 -2.73 16.77 -0.46
N GLU A 173 -2.66 16.42 0.82
CA GLU A 173 -1.93 17.20 1.81
C GLU A 173 -0.41 16.92 1.74
N ARG A 174 -0.02 15.64 1.78
CA ARG A 174 1.38 15.19 1.85
C ARG A 174 2.23 15.67 0.69
N ILE A 175 1.66 15.77 -0.51
CA ILE A 175 2.38 16.25 -1.71
C ILE A 175 2.90 17.70 -1.58
N HIS A 176 2.38 18.46 -0.61
CA HIS A 176 2.81 19.82 -0.31
C HIS A 176 3.71 19.93 0.93
N LEU A 177 3.84 18.88 1.73
CA LEU A 177 4.71 18.84 2.91
C LEU A 177 6.18 18.58 2.55
N VAL A 178 6.43 17.77 1.53
CA VAL A 178 7.80 17.39 1.16
C VAL A 178 8.54 18.52 0.46
N GLY A 179 9.78 18.76 0.89
CA GLY A 179 10.66 19.74 0.27
C GLY A 179 10.36 21.20 0.62
N ARG A 180 9.45 21.47 1.56
CA ARG A 180 9.41 22.76 2.24
C ARG A 180 10.68 22.89 3.10
N ALA A 181 11.29 24.08 3.11
CA ALA A 181 12.21 24.44 4.18
C ALA A 181 11.39 24.52 5.48
N PRO A 182 11.94 24.16 6.65
CA PRO A 182 11.29 24.50 7.92
C PRO A 182 10.99 26.00 7.91
N GLU A 183 9.78 26.39 8.33
CA GLU A 183 9.52 27.80 8.57
C GLU A 183 10.55 28.29 9.60
N PRO A 184 11.21 29.45 9.37
CA PRO A 184 12.09 29.99 10.39
C PRO A 184 11.25 30.23 11.64
N ASP A 185 11.63 29.58 12.75
CA ASP A 185 11.04 29.82 14.06
C ASP A 185 10.95 31.32 14.26
N THR A 186 9.72 31.83 14.34
CA THR A 186 9.50 33.24 14.64
C THR A 186 9.74 33.41 16.15
N PRO A 187 10.71 34.25 16.56
CA PRO A 187 11.06 34.44 17.96
C PRO A 187 9.96 35.13 18.77
#